data_AF-A0A0R1RQ79-F1
#
_entry.id   AF-A0A0R1RQ79-F1
#
_cell.length_a   1.000
_cell.length_b   1.000
_cell.length_c   1.000
_cell.angle_alpha   90.00
_cell.angle_beta   90.00
_cell.angle_gamma   90.00
#
_symmetry.space_group_name_H-M   'P 1'
#
loop_
_entity.id
_entity.type
_entity.pdbx_description
1 polymer ?
#
loop_
_entity_poly.entity_id
_entity_poly.type
_entity_poly.pdbx_seq_one_letter_code
_entity_poly.pdbx_strand_id
1 'polypeptide(L)'
;MSAIPIFMISDSIGETARSVVSAVAAQFPQSVPLKIQRFPFVTDQSTLVPILKDAQQEQAIIVTTLVNRPLQQSVTEFCQAHNLTLIDLLSSLTTAISARSQTDSLEAPGSLRKLDEHYFHRISAMEFAVRYDDGKEPRGLLEADIVLLGVSRTSKTPLSMYLANQNYRVANLPLIPGVPLPKELFKVPTHKIIGLTMPLQTLLKIRTERLATLGLPQTTNYSAATSVSDELAYAQQLFDTLGATVINVADRSIEETASLIQTMI
;
A
#
# COMPACT_ATOMS: atom_id res chain seq x y z
N MET A 1 5.53 27.99 18.35
CA MET A 1 4.11 28.03 17.96
C MET A 1 3.40 26.87 18.64
N SER A 2 2.18 27.06 19.13
CA SER A 2 1.36 25.95 19.64
C SER A 2 0.99 25.03 18.47
N ALA A 3 0.84 23.73 18.74
CA ALA A 3 0.41 22.77 17.72
C ALA A 3 -1.00 23.10 17.24
N ILE A 4 -1.24 23.02 15.93
CA ILE A 4 -2.57 23.19 15.34
C ILE A 4 -3.36 21.90 15.55
N PRO A 5 -4.46 21.91 16.33
CA PRO A 5 -5.23 20.69 16.58
C PRO A 5 -6.12 20.35 15.39
N ILE A 6 -6.14 19.08 15.02
CA ILE A 6 -6.94 18.52 13.92
C ILE A 6 -7.71 17.32 14.45
N PHE A 7 -9.03 17.40 14.42
CA PHE A 7 -9.93 16.35 14.88
C PHE A 7 -10.53 15.64 13.67
N MET A 8 -10.14 14.39 13.45
CA MET A 8 -10.68 13.55 12.38
C MET A 8 -11.84 12.72 12.91
N ILE A 9 -13.05 12.94 12.39
CA ILE A 9 -14.28 12.27 12.84
C ILE A 9 -14.82 11.39 11.70
N SER A 10 -15.08 10.11 11.99
CA SER A 10 -15.58 9.14 11.01
C SER A 10 -16.60 8.21 11.64
N ASP A 11 -17.65 7.85 10.89
CA ASP A 11 -18.60 6.80 11.25
C ASP A 11 -18.07 5.39 10.91
N SER A 12 -16.82 5.32 10.42
CA SER A 12 -16.06 4.08 10.20
C SER A 12 -14.65 4.22 10.81
N ILE A 13 -13.66 3.52 10.26
CA ILE A 13 -12.29 3.49 10.81
C ILE A 13 -11.53 4.82 10.60
N GLY A 14 -11.97 5.69 9.68
CA GLY A 14 -11.33 6.99 9.43
C GLY A 14 -10.01 6.93 8.65
N GLU A 15 -9.74 5.86 7.90
CA GLU A 15 -8.52 5.74 7.07
C GLU A 15 -8.48 6.76 5.91
N THR A 16 -9.64 7.11 5.35
CA THR A 16 -9.74 8.13 4.31
C THR A 16 -9.28 9.49 4.83
N ALA A 17 -9.83 9.93 5.98
CA ALA A 17 -9.42 11.18 6.63
C ALA A 17 -7.94 11.15 6.98
N ARG A 18 -7.44 10.04 7.55
CA ARG A 18 -6.03 9.87 7.88
C ARG A 18 -5.14 10.05 6.66
N SER A 19 -5.47 9.41 5.54
CA SER A 19 -4.67 9.46 4.32
C SER A 19 -4.58 10.88 3.77
N VAL A 20 -5.70 11.60 3.70
CA VAL A 20 -5.73 13.00 3.24
C VAL A 20 -4.96 13.91 4.19
N VAL A 21 -5.20 13.82 5.50
CA VAL A 21 -4.53 14.66 6.50
C VAL A 21 -3.02 14.38 6.52
N SER A 22 -2.59 13.11 6.40
CA SER A 22 -1.17 12.76 6.30
C SER A 22 -0.51 13.32 5.04
N ALA A 23 -1.18 13.24 3.88
CA ALA A 23 -0.66 13.80 2.64
C ALA A 23 -0.51 15.33 2.72
N VAL A 24 -1.49 16.03 3.30
CA VAL A 24 -1.43 17.47 3.53
C VAL A 24 -0.34 17.82 4.54
N ALA A 25 -0.26 17.11 5.67
CA ALA A 25 0.73 17.34 6.71
C ALA A 25 2.18 17.23 6.18
N ALA A 26 2.43 16.30 5.26
CA ALA A 26 3.74 16.13 4.62
C ALA A 26 4.18 17.34 3.78
N GLN A 27 3.26 18.22 3.38
CA GLN A 27 3.57 19.45 2.64
C GLN A 27 3.96 20.63 3.55
N PHE A 28 3.81 20.49 4.88
CA PHE A 28 4.18 21.54 5.83
C PHE A 28 5.57 21.28 6.43
N PRO A 29 6.37 22.33 6.65
CA PRO A 29 7.66 22.19 7.31
C PRO A 29 7.48 21.79 8.78
N GLN A 30 8.51 21.14 9.35
CA GLN A 30 8.52 20.71 10.76
C GLN A 30 8.30 21.85 11.77
N SER A 31 8.53 23.10 11.36
CA SER A 31 8.27 24.30 12.18
C SER A 31 6.77 24.58 12.41
N VAL A 32 5.87 23.89 11.69
CA VAL A 32 4.42 23.97 11.86
C VAL A 32 3.94 22.69 12.55
N PRO A 33 3.92 22.63 13.89
CA PRO A 33 3.48 21.44 14.62
C PRO A 33 1.97 21.21 14.44
N LEU A 34 1.58 19.98 14.11
CA LEU A 34 0.18 19.53 14.00
C LEU A 34 -0.13 18.53 15.11
N LYS A 35 -1.26 18.69 15.80
CA LYS A 35 -1.78 17.73 16.80
C LYS A 35 -3.00 17.02 16.20
N ILE A 36 -2.80 15.81 15.68
CA ILE A 36 -3.86 15.06 15.00
C ILE A 36 -4.51 14.07 15.97
N GLN A 37 -5.82 14.17 16.16
CA GLN A 37 -6.63 13.24 16.95
C GLN A 37 -7.67 12.55 16.05
N ARG A 38 -7.82 11.24 16.22
CA ARG A 38 -8.74 10.42 15.42
C ARG A 38 -9.85 9.87 16.29
N PHE A 39 -11.08 10.06 15.83
CA PHE A 39 -12.30 9.57 16.43
C PHE A 39 -13.03 8.67 15.41
N PRO A 40 -12.69 7.36 15.37
CA PRO A 40 -13.37 6.41 14.52
C PRO A 40 -14.70 5.94 15.17
N PHE A 41 -15.58 5.36 14.35
CA PHE A 41 -16.85 4.75 14.78
C PHE A 41 -17.81 5.71 15.50
N VAL A 42 -17.81 6.98 15.12
CA VAL A 42 -18.76 7.97 15.64
C VAL A 42 -20.08 7.83 14.89
N THR A 43 -20.95 6.96 15.41
CA THR A 43 -22.22 6.58 14.78
C THR A 43 -23.46 7.20 15.41
N ASP A 44 -23.30 8.00 16.46
CA ASP A 44 -24.40 8.58 17.21
C ASP A 44 -24.03 9.94 17.85
N GLN A 45 -25.06 10.70 18.22
CA GLN A 45 -24.93 12.03 18.82
C GLN A 45 -24.27 12.01 20.21
N SER A 46 -24.48 10.97 21.00
CA SER A 46 -23.94 10.89 22.36
C SER A 46 -22.42 10.76 22.36
N THR A 47 -21.87 10.10 21.33
CA THR A 47 -20.44 10.03 21.07
C THR A 47 -19.93 11.32 20.41
N LEU A 48 -20.68 11.89 19.47
CA LEU A 48 -20.25 13.07 18.70
C LEU A 48 -20.13 14.34 19.56
N VAL A 49 -21.12 14.61 20.41
CA VAL A 49 -21.21 15.89 21.15
C VAL A 49 -20.00 16.15 22.06
N PRO A 50 -19.52 15.18 22.88
CA PRO A 50 -18.30 15.37 23.67
C PRO A 50 -17.08 15.71 22.80
N ILE A 51 -16.91 15.04 21.66
CA ILE A 51 -15.79 15.29 20.74
C ILE A 51 -15.83 16.71 20.21
N LEU A 52 -17.01 17.21 19.83
CA LEU A 52 -17.19 18.57 19.34
C LEU A 52 -16.91 19.62 20.43
N LYS A 53 -17.28 19.35 21.68
CA LYS A 53 -16.96 20.22 22.82
C LYS A 53 -15.45 20.29 23.07
N ASP A 54 -14.76 19.16 23.00
CA ASP A 54 -13.30 19.12 23.14
C ASP A 54 -12.64 19.87 21.96
N ALA A 55 -13.12 19.66 20.73
CA ALA A 55 -12.66 20.39 19.55
C ALA A 55 -12.83 21.91 19.69
N GLN A 56 -13.95 22.36 20.27
CA GLN A 56 -14.19 23.77 20.55
C GLN A 56 -13.19 24.33 21.57
N GLN A 57 -12.93 23.61 22.66
CA GLN A 57 -11.97 24.03 23.69
C GLN A 57 -10.56 24.17 23.10
N GLU A 58 -10.19 23.28 22.19
CA GLU A 58 -8.88 23.30 21.52
C GLU A 58 -8.82 24.22 20.28
N GLN A 59 -9.95 24.78 19.83
CA GLN A 59 -10.06 25.50 18.55
C GLN A 59 -9.55 24.64 17.37
N ALA A 60 -9.95 23.37 17.35
CA ALA A 60 -9.49 22.40 16.37
C ALA A 60 -10.11 22.60 14.99
N ILE A 61 -9.32 22.29 13.95
CA ILE A 61 -9.84 22.04 12.61
C ILE A 61 -10.52 20.67 12.63
N ILE A 62 -11.81 20.62 12.28
CA ILE A 62 -12.57 19.39 12.22
C ILE A 62 -12.56 18.87 10.78
N VAL A 63 -12.14 17.62 10.61
CA VAL A 63 -12.11 16.91 9.32
C VAL A 63 -13.06 15.72 9.42
N THR A 64 -14.08 15.65 8.56
CA THR A 64 -15.08 14.58 8.62
C THR A 64 -15.09 13.68 7.40
N THR A 65 -15.51 12.44 7.64
CA THR A 65 -15.86 11.43 6.62
C THR A 65 -17.18 10.76 6.96
N LEU A 66 -18.11 11.51 7.56
CA LEU A 66 -19.43 11.02 7.96
C LEU A 66 -20.32 10.90 6.72
N VAL A 67 -20.83 9.70 6.46
CA VAL A 67 -21.85 9.47 5.42
C VAL A 67 -23.27 9.54 5.97
N ASN A 68 -23.43 9.43 7.30
CA ASN A 68 -24.69 9.67 7.99
C ASN A 68 -25.04 11.18 7.94
N ARG A 69 -26.06 11.55 7.15
CA ARG A 69 -26.46 12.95 6.96
C ARG A 69 -26.83 13.66 8.28
N PRO A 70 -27.64 13.09 9.19
CA PRO A 70 -27.95 13.73 10.47
C PRO A 70 -26.71 14.11 11.31
N LEU A 71 -25.72 13.22 11.42
CA LEU A 71 -24.49 13.51 12.16
C LEU A 71 -23.66 14.59 11.45
N GLN A 72 -23.51 14.50 10.13
CA GLN A 72 -22.75 15.49 9.35
C GLN A 72 -23.41 16.89 9.45
N GLN A 73 -24.73 16.95 9.44
CA GLN A 73 -25.48 18.19 9.65
C GLN A 73 -25.20 18.76 11.05
N SER A 74 -25.25 17.94 12.10
CA SER A 74 -24.94 18.42 13.46
C SER A 74 -23.51 18.92 13.62
N VAL A 75 -22.52 18.30 12.96
CA VAL A 75 -21.16 18.84 12.92
C VAL A 75 -21.13 20.20 12.23
N THR A 76 -21.81 20.32 11.08
CA THR A 76 -21.85 21.57 10.30
C THR A 76 -22.46 22.71 11.10
N GLU A 77 -23.62 22.47 11.72
CA GLU A 77 -24.31 23.46 12.56
C GLU A 77 -23.47 23.87 13.77
N PHE A 78 -22.84 22.89 14.45
CA PHE A 78 -21.95 23.17 15.58
C PHE A 78 -20.73 24.02 15.16
N CYS A 79 -20.05 23.65 14.08
CA CYS A 79 -18.90 24.39 13.58
C CYS A 79 -19.26 25.83 13.20
N GLN A 80 -20.42 26.04 12.56
CA GLN A 80 -20.93 27.38 12.23
C GLN A 80 -21.23 28.19 13.49
N ALA A 81 -21.93 27.61 14.48
CA ALA A 81 -22.28 28.29 15.72
C ALA A 81 -21.05 28.69 16.57
N HIS A 82 -19.96 27.92 16.47
CA HIS A 82 -18.76 28.11 17.28
C HIS A 82 -17.56 28.66 16.48
N ASN A 83 -17.75 29.07 15.22
CA ASN A 83 -16.70 29.55 14.32
C ASN A 83 -15.50 28.59 14.18
N LEU A 84 -15.76 27.28 14.14
CA LEU A 84 -14.74 26.26 13.91
C LEU A 84 -14.58 25.97 12.41
N THR A 85 -13.36 25.63 12.00
CA THR A 85 -13.09 25.23 10.62
C THR A 85 -13.54 23.79 10.41
N LEU A 86 -14.42 23.56 9.44
CA LEU A 86 -14.89 22.24 9.03
C LEU A 86 -14.42 21.90 7.61
N ILE A 87 -13.82 20.74 7.45
CA ILE A 87 -13.46 20.14 6.17
C ILE A 87 -14.21 18.80 6.03
N ASP A 88 -15.27 18.80 5.24
CA ASP A 88 -15.99 17.58 4.84
C ASP A 88 -15.34 17.00 3.58
N LEU A 89 -14.73 15.81 3.73
CA LEU A 89 -13.98 15.19 2.64
C LEU A 89 -14.86 14.47 1.61
N LEU A 90 -16.13 14.18 1.91
CA LEU A 90 -16.96 13.30 1.09
C LEU A 90 -18.12 14.04 0.41
N SER A 91 -18.70 15.06 1.03
CA SER A 91 -19.96 15.66 0.56
C SER A 91 -19.88 16.24 -0.85
N SER A 92 -18.79 16.92 -1.22
CA SER A 92 -18.66 17.52 -2.55
C SER A 92 -18.71 16.47 -3.67
N LEU A 93 -17.95 15.38 -3.52
CA LEU A 93 -17.92 14.30 -4.50
C LEU A 93 -19.25 13.52 -4.49
N THR A 94 -19.80 13.25 -3.30
CA THR A 94 -21.09 12.57 -3.15
C THR A 94 -22.20 13.35 -3.86
N THR A 95 -22.26 14.66 -3.66
CA THR A 95 -23.25 15.55 -4.30
C THR A 95 -23.08 15.55 -5.82
N ALA A 96 -21.84 15.64 -6.32
CA ALA A 96 -21.56 15.63 -7.75
C ALA A 96 -21.96 14.30 -8.41
N ILE A 97 -21.73 13.16 -7.74
CA ILE A 97 -22.15 11.85 -8.21
C ILE A 97 -23.68 11.78 -8.23
N SER A 98 -24.35 12.09 -7.12
CA SER A 98 -25.82 12.02 -7.03
C SER A 98 -26.52 12.91 -8.05
N ALA A 99 -26.00 14.10 -8.30
CA ALA A 99 -26.57 15.00 -9.31
C ALA A 99 -26.47 14.43 -10.73
N ARG A 100 -25.37 13.72 -11.06
CA ARG A 100 -25.15 13.13 -12.38
C ARG A 100 -25.83 11.78 -12.58
N SER A 101 -25.85 10.95 -11.53
CA SER A 101 -26.50 9.64 -11.56
C SER A 101 -28.00 9.71 -11.29
N GLN A 102 -28.52 10.87 -10.88
CA GLN A 102 -29.90 11.03 -10.39
C GLN A 102 -30.26 10.02 -9.30
N THR A 103 -29.26 9.60 -8.51
CA THR A 103 -29.38 8.56 -7.49
C THR A 103 -28.80 9.08 -6.18
N ASP A 104 -29.59 8.98 -5.10
CA ASP A 104 -29.12 9.33 -3.76
C ASP A 104 -28.03 8.39 -3.25
N SER A 105 -27.15 8.93 -2.40
CA SER A 105 -26.20 8.13 -1.64
C SER A 105 -26.95 7.14 -0.73
N LEU A 106 -26.40 5.94 -0.57
CA LEU A 106 -26.95 4.94 0.35
C LEU A 106 -26.79 5.33 1.82
N GLU A 107 -25.94 6.31 2.14
CA GLU A 107 -25.65 6.76 3.51
C GLU A 107 -25.29 5.62 4.47
N ALA A 108 -24.65 4.58 3.95
CA ALA A 108 -24.35 3.35 4.67
C ALA A 108 -22.87 3.32 5.10
N PRO A 109 -22.54 3.61 6.38
CA PRO A 109 -21.18 3.56 6.89
C PRO A 109 -20.56 2.17 6.69
N GLY A 110 -19.25 2.13 6.43
CA GLY A 110 -18.53 0.85 6.28
C GLY A 110 -18.82 0.07 4.99
N SER A 111 -19.58 0.62 4.04
CA SER A 111 -19.90 -0.05 2.76
C SER A 111 -18.66 -0.48 1.96
N LEU A 112 -17.55 0.26 2.06
CA LEU A 112 -16.23 -0.07 1.48
C LEU A 112 -15.63 -1.39 2.00
N ARG A 113 -16.16 -1.96 3.09
CA ARG A 113 -15.61 -3.16 3.75
C ARG A 113 -16.65 -4.27 3.94
N LYS A 114 -17.74 -4.28 3.17
CA LYS A 114 -18.60 -5.45 3.14
C LYS A 114 -17.76 -6.66 2.70
N LEU A 115 -18.00 -7.81 3.33
CA LEU A 115 -17.41 -9.10 2.93
C LEU A 115 -18.03 -9.50 1.58
N ASP A 116 -17.56 -8.85 0.53
CA ASP A 116 -18.00 -9.04 -0.84
C ASP A 116 -17.02 -9.92 -1.61
N GLU A 117 -17.32 -10.16 -2.88
CA GLU A 117 -16.48 -10.97 -3.76
C GLU A 117 -15.04 -10.44 -3.84
N HIS A 118 -14.84 -9.11 -3.79
CA HIS A 118 -13.51 -8.51 -3.76
C HIS A 118 -12.74 -8.89 -2.50
N TYR A 119 -13.39 -8.91 -1.32
CA TYR A 119 -12.73 -9.36 -0.10
C TYR A 119 -12.25 -10.82 -0.22
N PHE A 120 -13.11 -11.73 -0.67
CA PHE A 120 -12.74 -13.15 -0.81
C PHE A 120 -11.67 -13.37 -1.87
N HIS A 121 -11.74 -12.62 -2.98
CA HIS A 121 -10.72 -12.64 -4.01
C HIS A 121 -9.36 -12.17 -3.47
N ARG A 122 -9.34 -11.11 -2.66
CA ARG A 122 -8.13 -10.64 -1.97
C ARG A 122 -7.53 -11.72 -1.07
N ILE A 123 -8.35 -12.39 -0.26
CA ILE A 123 -7.88 -13.46 0.62
C ILE A 123 -7.27 -14.59 -0.20
N SER A 124 -7.93 -15.00 -1.29
CA SER A 124 -7.40 -16.03 -2.19
C SER A 124 -6.07 -15.61 -2.84
N ALA A 125 -5.95 -14.35 -3.28
CA ALA A 125 -4.72 -13.82 -3.83
C ALA A 125 -3.58 -13.80 -2.80
N MET A 126 -3.89 -13.45 -1.55
CA MET A 126 -2.94 -13.46 -0.43
C MET A 126 -2.47 -14.88 -0.10
N GLU A 127 -3.39 -15.84 0.01
CA GLU A 127 -3.06 -17.25 0.23
C GLU A 127 -2.19 -17.80 -0.90
N PHE A 128 -2.50 -17.43 -2.15
CA PHE A 128 -1.70 -17.78 -3.31
C PHE A 128 -0.27 -17.22 -3.19
N ALA A 129 -0.12 -15.93 -2.90
CA ALA A 129 1.19 -15.30 -2.79
C ALA A 129 2.04 -15.90 -1.66
N VAL A 130 1.44 -16.25 -0.52
CA VAL A 130 2.13 -16.95 0.57
C VAL A 130 2.56 -18.35 0.15
N ARG A 131 1.69 -19.11 -0.54
CA ARG A 131 2.00 -20.47 -1.00
C ARG A 131 3.14 -20.50 -2.02
N TYR A 132 3.24 -19.48 -2.88
CA TYR A 132 4.19 -19.43 -3.99
C TYR A 132 5.30 -18.37 -3.81
N ASP A 133 5.64 -17.99 -2.57
CA ASP A 133 6.66 -16.97 -2.28
C ASP A 133 8.11 -17.43 -2.54
N ASP A 134 8.39 -18.73 -2.44
CA ASP A 134 9.75 -19.28 -2.54
C ASP A 134 10.03 -20.05 -3.84
N GLY A 135 9.06 -20.11 -4.75
CA GLY A 135 9.19 -20.77 -6.06
C GLY A 135 9.26 -22.30 -6.01
N LYS A 136 8.95 -22.94 -4.86
CA LYS A 136 9.05 -24.41 -4.72
C LYS A 136 7.99 -25.21 -5.48
N GLU A 137 6.85 -24.59 -5.82
CA GLU A 137 5.79 -25.25 -6.58
C GLU A 137 5.61 -24.56 -7.95
N PRO A 138 6.26 -25.07 -9.02
CA PRO A 138 6.29 -24.44 -10.34
C PRO A 138 4.94 -24.24 -11.02
N ARG A 139 3.93 -25.04 -10.65
CA ARG A 139 2.57 -24.92 -11.20
C ARG A 139 1.94 -23.55 -10.92
N GLY A 140 2.28 -22.94 -9.78
CA GLY A 140 1.83 -21.60 -9.45
C GLY A 140 2.26 -20.53 -10.45
N LEU A 141 3.37 -20.73 -11.19
CA LEU A 141 3.80 -19.77 -12.21
C LEU A 141 2.78 -19.60 -13.34
N LEU A 142 2.06 -20.67 -13.69
CA LEU A 142 1.06 -20.66 -14.75
C LEU A 142 -0.28 -20.08 -14.29
N GLU A 143 -0.59 -20.22 -13.00
CA GLU A 143 -1.83 -19.75 -12.39
C GLU A 143 -1.75 -18.29 -11.94
N ALA A 144 -0.54 -17.74 -11.85
CA ALA A 144 -0.30 -16.38 -11.39
C ALA A 144 -0.80 -15.32 -12.39
N ASP A 145 -1.27 -14.21 -11.83
CA ASP A 145 -1.53 -12.98 -12.56
C ASP A 145 -0.20 -12.24 -12.81
N ILE A 146 0.73 -12.31 -11.85
CA ILE A 146 2.07 -11.69 -11.91
C ILE A 146 3.13 -12.70 -11.45
N VAL A 147 4.22 -12.81 -12.20
CA VAL A 147 5.40 -13.61 -11.82
C VAL A 147 6.58 -12.68 -11.56
N LEU A 148 7.06 -12.63 -10.31
CA LEU A 148 8.23 -11.83 -9.93
C LEU A 148 9.50 -12.68 -9.96
N LEU A 149 10.45 -12.26 -10.78
CA LEU A 149 11.78 -12.86 -10.89
C LEU A 149 12.82 -11.93 -10.26
N GLY A 150 13.88 -12.48 -9.68
CA GLY A 150 15.05 -11.69 -9.32
C GLY A 150 15.94 -12.34 -8.28
N VAL A 151 17.13 -11.78 -8.09
CA VAL A 151 18.13 -12.25 -7.12
C VAL A 151 17.68 -12.02 -5.68
N SER A 152 18.34 -12.65 -4.71
CA SER A 152 18.01 -12.43 -3.29
C SER A 152 18.12 -10.94 -2.94
N ARG A 153 17.17 -10.42 -2.14
CA ARG A 153 17.06 -9.02 -1.67
C ARG A 153 16.52 -7.97 -2.64
N THR A 154 15.88 -8.37 -3.75
CA THR A 154 15.13 -7.46 -4.64
C THR A 154 13.67 -7.21 -4.22
N SER A 155 13.37 -7.26 -2.92
CA SER A 155 12.04 -6.95 -2.37
C SER A 155 10.83 -7.75 -2.90
N LYS A 156 11.07 -8.93 -3.50
CA LYS A 156 10.00 -9.82 -4.03
C LYS A 156 8.90 -10.12 -3.01
N THR A 157 9.23 -10.64 -1.82
CA THR A 157 8.23 -11.04 -0.82
C THR A 157 7.36 -9.89 -0.31
N PRO A 158 7.91 -8.71 0.08
CA PRO A 158 7.06 -7.56 0.42
C PRO A 158 6.19 -7.09 -0.75
N LEU A 159 6.73 -7.10 -1.97
CA LEU A 159 6.01 -6.65 -3.16
C LEU A 159 4.89 -7.60 -3.58
N SER A 160 5.11 -8.92 -3.56
CA SER A 160 4.09 -9.92 -3.87
C SER A 160 2.92 -9.83 -2.90
N MET A 161 3.20 -9.67 -1.61
CA MET A 161 2.16 -9.51 -0.58
C MET A 161 1.38 -8.20 -0.75
N TYR A 162 2.06 -7.11 -1.13
CA TYR A 162 1.39 -5.85 -1.41
C TYR A 162 0.45 -5.96 -2.63
N LEU A 163 0.94 -6.52 -3.73
CA LEU A 163 0.15 -6.77 -4.94
C LEU A 163 -1.01 -7.74 -4.69
N ALA A 164 -0.81 -8.77 -3.87
CA ALA A 164 -1.87 -9.68 -3.46
C ALA A 164 -2.96 -9.01 -2.64
N ASN A 165 -2.59 -8.04 -1.78
CA ASN A 165 -3.55 -7.20 -1.09
C ASN A 165 -4.33 -6.27 -2.06
N GLN A 166 -3.81 -6.06 -3.27
CA GLN A 166 -4.49 -5.39 -4.40
C GLN A 166 -5.18 -6.39 -5.35
N ASN A 167 -5.43 -7.62 -4.90
CA ASN A 167 -6.14 -8.69 -5.62
C ASN A 167 -5.36 -9.43 -6.73
N TYR A 168 -4.03 -9.32 -6.79
CA TYR A 168 -3.25 -10.07 -7.78
C TYR A 168 -2.68 -11.36 -7.21
N ARG A 169 -2.88 -12.50 -7.88
CA ARG A 169 -2.16 -13.74 -7.54
C ARG A 169 -0.72 -13.60 -8.01
N VAL A 170 0.21 -13.45 -7.07
CA VAL A 170 1.63 -13.26 -7.39
C VAL A 170 2.43 -14.50 -7.05
N ALA A 171 3.25 -14.98 -7.98
CA ALA A 171 4.22 -16.04 -7.72
C ALA A 171 5.64 -15.49 -7.80
N ASN A 172 6.47 -15.84 -6.83
CA ASN A 172 7.86 -15.41 -6.77
C ASN A 172 8.76 -16.58 -7.20
N LEU A 173 9.72 -16.30 -8.09
CA LEU A 173 10.76 -17.26 -8.45
C LEU A 173 12.14 -16.64 -8.17
N PRO A 174 12.86 -17.10 -7.14
CA PRO A 174 14.22 -16.64 -6.87
C PRO A 174 15.17 -17.10 -7.97
N LEU A 175 16.03 -16.20 -8.42
CA LEU A 175 17.09 -16.51 -9.38
C LEU A 175 18.39 -16.82 -8.64
N ILE A 176 18.88 -18.04 -8.81
CA ILE A 176 20.12 -18.53 -8.20
C ILE A 176 20.95 -19.19 -9.30
N PRO A 177 22.15 -18.68 -9.63
CA PRO A 177 23.03 -19.29 -10.62
C PRO A 177 23.28 -20.78 -10.34
N GLY A 178 23.24 -21.60 -11.40
CA GLY A 178 23.46 -23.05 -11.30
C GLY A 178 22.23 -23.86 -10.83
N VAL A 179 21.17 -23.22 -10.35
CA VAL A 179 19.90 -23.89 -10.05
C VAL A 179 19.04 -23.95 -11.33
N PRO A 180 18.61 -25.13 -11.78
CA PRO A 180 17.75 -25.25 -12.96
C PRO A 180 16.42 -24.50 -12.79
N LEU A 181 15.99 -23.80 -13.83
CA LEU A 181 14.70 -23.12 -13.85
C LEU A 181 13.57 -24.12 -14.19
N PRO A 182 12.38 -23.96 -13.60
CA PRO A 182 11.24 -24.78 -13.93
C PRO A 182 10.80 -24.57 -15.39
N LYS A 183 10.35 -25.65 -16.05
CA LYS A 183 9.90 -25.60 -17.45
C LYS A 183 8.64 -24.77 -17.62
N GLU A 184 7.84 -24.66 -16.56
CA GLU A 184 6.64 -23.85 -16.47
C GLU A 184 6.93 -22.36 -16.70
N LEU A 185 8.08 -21.85 -16.25
CA LEU A 185 8.47 -20.45 -16.44
C LEU A 185 8.42 -20.05 -17.93
N PHE A 186 8.92 -20.91 -18.81
CA PHE A 186 8.98 -20.66 -20.25
C PHE A 186 7.62 -20.76 -20.96
N LYS A 187 6.56 -21.15 -20.23
CA LYS A 187 5.19 -21.18 -20.72
C LYS A 187 4.36 -19.99 -20.20
N VAL A 188 4.90 -19.20 -19.28
CA VAL A 188 4.23 -18.01 -18.75
C VAL A 188 4.22 -16.94 -19.84
N PRO A 189 3.06 -16.28 -20.11
CA PRO A 189 3.02 -15.14 -21.01
C PRO A 189 3.97 -14.03 -20.57
N THR A 190 4.77 -13.50 -21.49
CA THR A 190 5.85 -12.55 -21.18
C THR A 190 5.39 -11.29 -20.45
N HIS A 191 4.19 -10.78 -20.76
CA HIS A 191 3.59 -9.61 -20.08
C HIS A 191 3.33 -9.83 -18.58
N LYS A 192 3.25 -11.08 -18.11
CA LYS A 192 3.10 -11.40 -16.68
C LYS A 192 4.44 -11.48 -15.95
N ILE A 193 5.56 -11.54 -16.66
CA ILE A 193 6.88 -11.78 -16.09
C ILE A 193 7.56 -10.44 -15.79
N ILE A 194 7.81 -10.17 -14.51
CA ILE A 194 8.47 -8.97 -14.04
C ILE A 194 9.82 -9.33 -13.42
N GLY A 195 10.90 -8.85 -14.03
CA GLY A 195 12.26 -8.95 -13.48
C GLY A 195 12.54 -7.80 -12.52
N LEU A 196 12.88 -8.11 -11.26
CA LEU A 196 13.29 -7.13 -10.27
C LEU A 196 14.82 -7.13 -10.15
N THR A 197 15.41 -5.95 -10.32
CA THR A 197 16.86 -5.74 -10.26
C THR A 197 17.21 -4.52 -9.41
N MET A 198 18.50 -4.35 -9.11
CA MET A 198 19.03 -3.15 -8.48
C MET A 198 20.54 -3.02 -8.77
N PRO A 199 21.14 -1.83 -8.59
CA PRO A 199 22.57 -1.66 -8.73
C PRO A 199 23.34 -2.55 -7.75
N LEU A 200 24.49 -3.06 -8.20
CA LEU A 200 25.38 -3.93 -7.42
C LEU A 200 25.70 -3.35 -6.03
N GLN A 201 26.06 -2.06 -5.98
CA GLN A 201 26.44 -1.39 -4.72
C GLN A 201 25.28 -1.35 -3.71
N THR A 202 24.06 -1.06 -4.19
CA THR A 202 22.85 -1.08 -3.36
C THR A 202 22.58 -2.48 -2.82
N LEU A 203 22.70 -3.51 -3.67
CA LEU A 203 22.48 -4.90 -3.28
C LEU A 203 23.49 -5.38 -2.23
N LEU A 204 24.77 -5.04 -2.41
CA LEU A 204 25.83 -5.36 -1.46
C LEU A 204 25.58 -4.71 -0.10
N LYS A 205 25.17 -3.43 -0.08
CA LYS A 205 24.82 -2.73 1.14
C LYS A 205 23.69 -3.45 1.89
N ILE A 206 22.58 -3.76 1.20
CA ILE A 206 21.42 -4.45 1.80
C ILE A 206 21.79 -5.85 2.34
N ARG A 207 22.60 -6.61 1.59
CA ARG A 207 23.06 -7.94 2.04
C ARG A 207 23.97 -7.85 3.25
N THR A 208 24.86 -6.88 3.29
CA THR A 208 25.78 -6.63 4.41
C THR A 208 25.00 -6.27 5.68
N GLU A 209 24.04 -5.36 5.58
CA GLU A 209 23.15 -4.98 6.69
C GLU A 209 22.37 -6.20 7.20
N ARG A 210 21.86 -7.04 6.30
CA ARG A 210 21.16 -8.27 6.70
C ARG A 210 22.06 -9.24 7.46
N LEU A 211 23.29 -9.47 7.00
CA LEU A 211 24.24 -10.34 7.71
C LEU A 211 24.53 -9.81 9.12
N ALA A 212 24.73 -8.49 9.24
CA ALA A 212 24.93 -7.83 10.53
C ALA A 212 23.73 -8.04 11.47
N THR A 213 22.48 -7.90 11.00
CA THR A 213 21.29 -8.16 11.83
C THR A 213 21.15 -9.60 12.29
N LEU A 214 21.79 -10.56 11.60
CA LEU A 214 21.79 -11.98 11.95
C LEU A 214 23.00 -12.38 12.79
N GLY A 215 23.89 -11.44 13.14
CA GLY A 215 25.13 -11.73 13.86
C GLY A 215 26.13 -12.57 13.07
N LEU A 216 26.01 -12.62 11.73
CA LEU A 216 26.88 -13.41 10.87
C LEU A 216 28.07 -12.58 10.36
N PRO A 217 29.27 -13.17 10.21
CA PRO A 217 30.45 -12.46 9.71
C PRO A 217 30.27 -12.00 8.26
N GLN A 218 30.77 -10.80 7.94
CA GLN A 218 30.64 -10.17 6.61
C GLN A 218 31.43 -10.87 5.49
N THR A 219 32.21 -11.90 5.82
CA THR A 219 33.15 -12.61 4.93
C THR A 219 32.55 -13.86 4.27
N THR A 220 31.22 -14.01 4.25
CA THR A 220 30.58 -15.13 3.54
C THR A 220 30.50 -14.87 2.03
N ASN A 221 30.61 -15.90 1.19
CA ASN A 221 30.45 -15.79 -0.28
C ASN A 221 29.14 -15.09 -0.70
N TYR A 222 28.13 -15.07 0.17
CA TYR A 222 26.83 -14.41 0.00
C TYR A 222 26.91 -12.87 -0.18
N SER A 223 28.00 -12.24 0.30
CA SER A 223 28.28 -10.80 0.18
C SER A 223 29.53 -10.48 -0.65
N ALA A 224 30.14 -11.48 -1.30
CA ALA A 224 31.29 -11.23 -2.17
C ALA A 224 30.83 -10.50 -3.45
N ALA A 225 31.43 -9.34 -3.73
CA ALA A 225 31.06 -8.48 -4.86
C ALA A 225 31.07 -9.19 -6.22
N THR A 226 31.99 -10.14 -6.42
CA THR A 226 32.08 -10.97 -7.63
C THR A 226 30.86 -11.89 -7.77
N SER A 227 30.50 -12.61 -6.70
CA SER A 227 29.31 -13.49 -6.68
C SER A 227 28.02 -12.72 -6.95
N VAL A 228 27.87 -11.54 -6.36
CA VAL A 228 26.66 -10.71 -6.56
C VAL A 228 26.59 -10.15 -7.98
N SER A 229 27.74 -9.78 -8.56
CA SER A 229 27.82 -9.34 -9.95
C SER A 229 27.40 -10.46 -10.91
N ASP A 230 27.88 -11.69 -10.69
CA ASP A 230 27.54 -12.85 -11.51
C ASP A 230 26.05 -13.21 -11.40
N GLU A 231 25.46 -13.12 -10.20
CA GLU A 231 24.02 -13.29 -9.99
C GLU A 231 23.19 -12.26 -10.77
N LEU A 232 23.59 -10.99 -10.74
CA LEU A 232 22.90 -9.92 -11.47
C LEU A 232 23.03 -10.09 -12.98
N ALA A 233 24.22 -10.47 -13.47
CA ALA A 233 24.44 -10.74 -14.89
C ALA A 233 23.60 -11.93 -15.38
N TYR A 234 23.57 -13.02 -14.61
CA TYR A 234 22.71 -14.18 -14.88
C TYR A 234 21.23 -13.79 -14.94
N ALA A 235 20.76 -13.00 -13.96
CA ALA A 235 19.38 -12.53 -13.93
C ALA A 235 19.03 -11.68 -15.15
N GLN A 236 19.91 -10.75 -15.54
CA GLN A 236 19.69 -9.89 -16.71
C GLN A 236 19.58 -10.70 -18.00
N GLN A 237 20.50 -11.65 -18.22
CA GLN A 237 20.45 -12.53 -19.40
C GLN A 237 19.14 -13.33 -19.46
N LEU A 238 18.65 -13.80 -18.31
CA LEU A 238 17.38 -14.51 -18.24
C LEU A 238 16.21 -13.58 -18.55
N PHE A 239 16.20 -12.36 -18.03
CA PHE A 239 15.15 -11.38 -18.33
C PHE A 239 15.06 -11.10 -19.83
N ASP A 240 16.21 -10.89 -20.48
CA ASP A 240 16.29 -10.66 -21.93
C ASP A 240 15.78 -11.88 -22.72
N THR A 241 16.14 -13.09 -22.28
CA THR A 241 15.69 -14.35 -22.92
C THR A 241 14.18 -14.55 -22.81
N LEU A 242 13.59 -14.16 -21.68
CA LEU A 242 12.16 -14.29 -21.43
C LEU A 242 11.34 -13.11 -21.99
N GLY A 243 11.98 -12.04 -22.46
CA GLY A 243 11.30 -10.79 -22.81
C GLY A 243 10.54 -10.18 -21.63
N ALA A 244 11.09 -10.34 -20.42
CA ALA A 244 10.46 -9.87 -19.18
C ALA A 244 10.56 -8.35 -19.04
N THR A 245 9.56 -7.73 -18.42
CA THR A 245 9.64 -6.32 -18.06
C THR A 245 10.55 -6.16 -16.84
N VAL A 246 11.59 -5.32 -16.94
CA VAL A 246 12.59 -5.18 -15.87
C VAL A 246 12.39 -3.87 -15.10
N ILE A 247 12.30 -3.98 -13.76
CA ILE A 247 12.14 -2.84 -12.86
C ILE A 247 13.31 -2.79 -11.88
N ASN A 248 14.00 -1.64 -11.85
CA ASN A 248 14.98 -1.32 -10.82
C ASN A 248 14.28 -0.87 -9.53
N VAL A 249 14.47 -1.57 -8.41
CA VAL A 249 13.76 -1.29 -7.14
C VAL A 249 14.60 -0.54 -6.10
N ALA A 250 15.79 -0.05 -6.46
CA ALA A 250 16.75 0.51 -5.50
C ALA A 250 16.23 1.70 -4.68
N ASP A 251 15.56 2.64 -5.34
CA ASP A 251 15.12 3.91 -4.74
C ASP A 251 13.60 4.08 -4.85
N ARG A 252 12.86 2.96 -4.88
CA ARG A 252 11.40 2.95 -4.99
C ARG A 252 10.77 2.31 -3.77
N SER A 253 9.63 2.85 -3.35
CA SER A 253 8.80 2.16 -2.38
C SER A 253 8.15 0.92 -2.99
N ILE A 254 7.58 0.07 -2.13
CA ILE A 254 6.81 -1.09 -2.57
C ILE A 254 5.56 -0.63 -3.32
N GLU A 255 4.92 0.44 -2.84
CA GLU A 255 3.74 1.07 -3.42
C GLU A 255 4.02 1.61 -4.83
N GLU A 256 5.13 2.32 -5.02
CA GLU A 256 5.53 2.87 -6.32
C GLU A 256 5.83 1.75 -7.31
N THR A 257 6.56 0.72 -6.86
CA THR A 257 6.89 -0.43 -7.70
C THR A 257 5.64 -1.21 -8.10
N ALA A 258 4.71 -1.42 -7.16
CA ALA A 258 3.43 -2.08 -7.43
C ALA A 258 2.58 -1.29 -8.42
N SER A 259 2.50 0.03 -8.27
CA SER A 259 1.79 0.93 -9.19
C SER A 259 2.36 0.84 -10.61
N LEU A 260 3.69 0.86 -10.76
CA LEU A 260 4.34 0.67 -12.06
C LEU A 260 3.95 -0.67 -12.70
N ILE A 261 4.01 -1.77 -11.96
CA ILE A 261 3.61 -3.09 -12.45
C ILE A 261 2.15 -3.05 -12.93
N GLN A 262 1.23 -2.52 -12.11
CA GLN A 262 -0.20 -2.43 -12.44
C GLN A 262 -0.50 -1.64 -13.73
N THR A 263 0.35 -0.68 -14.12
CA THR A 263 0.18 0.04 -15.38
C THR A 263 0.64 -0.73 -16.63
N MET A 264 1.34 -1.84 -16.44
CA MET A 264 1.97 -2.63 -17.51
C MET A 264 1.24 -3.94 -17.83
N ILE A 265 0.35 -4.39 -16.94
CA ILE A 265 -0.45 -5.63 -17.04
C ILE A 265 -1.90 -5.36 -17.41
#